data_AF-A0A956A4A3-F1
#
_entry.id   AF-A0A956A4A3-F1
#
_cell.length_a   1.000
_cell.length_b   1.000
_cell.length_c   1.000
_cell.angle_alpha   90.00
_cell.angle_beta   90.00
_cell.angle_gamma   90.00
#
_symmetry.space_group_name_H-M   'P 1'
#
loop_
_entity.id
_entity.type
_entity.pdbx_description
1 polymer ?
#
loop_
_entity_poly.entity_id
_entity_poly.type
_entity_poly.pdbx_seq_one_letter_code
_entity_poly.pdbx_strand_id
1 'polypeptide(L)' 'EIAARTVNKQRREEGRTPNETTQGTGNPNKGLEARTKDELYNRAKELDIDGRSKMTKDELIRAIRKAG' A
#
# COMPACT_ATOMS: atom_id res chain seq x y z
N GLU A 1 -12.59 29.57 -33.46
CA GLU A 1 -12.67 29.77 -32.01
C GLU A 1 -13.68 28.78 -31.44
N ILE A 2 -13.20 27.61 -30.97
CA ILE A 2 -13.27 27.14 -29.56
C ILE A 2 -14.72 27.12 -29.05
N ALA A 3 -15.39 25.97 -28.92
CA ALA A 3 -15.06 25.01 -27.88
C ALA A 3 -15.57 23.59 -28.21
N ALA A 4 -14.63 22.70 -28.53
CA ALA A 4 -14.76 21.30 -28.20
C ALA A 4 -14.75 21.18 -26.67
N ARG A 5 -15.92 21.23 -26.01
CA ARG A 5 -16.06 20.74 -24.62
C ARG A 5 -16.29 19.23 -24.65
N THR A 6 -15.24 18.59 -25.15
CA THR A 6 -14.79 17.23 -24.92
C THR A 6 -15.32 16.65 -23.61
N VAL A 7 -16.28 15.73 -23.76
CA VAL A 7 -16.38 14.45 -23.05
C VAL A 7 -15.50 14.32 -21.79
N ASN A 8 -15.98 14.79 -20.65
CA ASN A 8 -15.45 14.37 -19.35
C ASN A 8 -16.57 14.21 -18.32
N LYS A 9 -17.72 13.65 -18.75
CA LYS A 9 -18.88 13.40 -17.87
C LYS A 9 -19.13 11.90 -17.56
N GLN A 10 -18.31 10.98 -18.07
CA GLN A 10 -18.48 9.52 -17.83
C GLN A 10 -17.14 8.82 -17.59
N ARG A 11 -16.34 9.29 -16.64
CA ARG A 11 -15.22 8.53 -16.05
C ARG A 11 -15.18 8.64 -14.52
N ARG A 12 -16.35 8.83 -13.92
CA ARG A 12 -16.56 8.80 -12.47
C ARG A 12 -17.36 7.58 -12.01
N GLU A 13 -17.38 6.53 -12.83
CA GLU A 13 -17.90 5.19 -12.50
C GLU A 13 -16.79 4.12 -12.47
N GLU A 14 -15.54 4.49 -12.74
CA GLU A 14 -14.41 3.60 -12.52
C GLU A 14 -13.87 3.90 -11.12
N GLY A 15 -13.72 2.87 -10.27
CA GLY A 15 -13.17 2.95 -8.91
C GLY A 15 -11.75 3.54 -8.85
N ARG A 16 -11.66 4.85 -9.08
CA ARG A 16 -10.47 5.69 -9.12
C ARG A 16 -10.49 6.63 -7.92
N THR A 17 -10.58 6.09 -6.71
CA THR A 17 -9.40 6.35 -5.90
C THR A 17 -8.34 5.51 -6.58
N PRO A 18 -7.24 6.07 -7.12
CA PRO A 18 -6.05 5.25 -7.20
C PRO A 18 -6.01 4.59 -5.82
N ASN A 19 -6.06 3.25 -5.77
CA ASN A 19 -5.35 2.59 -4.72
C ASN A 19 -3.94 3.10 -4.98
N GLU A 20 -3.62 4.27 -4.41
CA GLU A 20 -2.34 4.87 -4.50
C GLU A 20 -1.56 3.81 -3.78
N THR A 21 -0.99 2.90 -4.58
CA THR A 21 0.07 2.01 -4.18
C THR A 21 1.21 2.97 -3.95
N THR A 22 1.06 3.81 -2.91
CA THR A 22 2.13 4.52 -2.27
C THR A 22 3.16 3.43 -2.14
N GLN A 23 4.27 3.60 -2.82
CA GLN A 23 5.39 2.67 -2.87
C GLN A 23 6.06 2.60 -1.47
N GLY A 24 5.25 2.53 -0.41
CA GLY A 24 5.54 2.67 1.00
C GLY A 24 4.79 1.61 1.81
N THR A 25 4.55 1.87 3.09
CA THR A 25 4.09 0.85 4.05
C THR A 25 2.59 0.58 4.05
N GLY A 26 1.87 1.09 3.06
CA GLY A 26 0.41 1.08 3.01
C GLY A 26 -0.24 2.04 4.01
N ASN A 27 -1.58 1.98 4.08
CA ASN A 27 -2.35 2.83 4.99
C ASN A 27 -2.01 2.52 6.47
N PRO A 28 -1.50 3.50 7.24
CA PRO A 28 -1.10 3.28 8.64
C PRO A 28 -2.28 2.90 9.54
N ASN A 29 -3.51 3.32 9.20
CA ASN A 29 -4.73 2.99 9.95
C ASN A 29 -5.24 1.57 9.67
N LYS A 30 -4.73 0.89 8.64
CA LYS A 30 -5.04 -0.52 8.40
C LYS A 30 -4.17 -1.41 9.28
N GLY A 31 -4.79 -2.42 9.88
CA GLY A 31 -4.10 -3.51 10.57
C GLY A 31 -3.12 -4.24 9.64
N LEU A 32 -2.07 -4.81 10.22
CA LEU A 32 -0.97 -5.44 9.48
C LEU A 32 -1.47 -6.62 8.62
N GLU A 33 -2.48 -7.34 9.08
CA GLU A 33 -3.10 -8.46 8.37
C GLU A 33 -3.78 -8.05 7.07
N ALA A 34 -4.34 -6.83 7.06
CA ALA A 34 -5.01 -6.25 5.91
C ALA A 34 -4.02 -5.62 4.90
N ARG A 35 -2.72 -5.56 5.25
CA ARG A 35 -1.67 -5.08 4.36
C ARG A 35 -1.18 -6.17 3.42
N THR A 36 -0.66 -5.77 2.27
CA THR A 36 0.00 -6.69 1.34
C THR A 36 1.37 -7.11 1.89
N LYS A 37 1.94 -8.19 1.33
CA LYS A 37 3.29 -8.62 1.71
C LYS A 37 4.31 -7.52 1.42
N ASP A 38 4.17 -6.79 0.32
CA ASP A 38 5.07 -5.70 -0.06
C ASP A 38 4.99 -4.52 0.91
N GLU A 39 3.78 -4.14 1.33
CA GLU A 39 3.57 -3.10 2.35
C GLU A 39 4.21 -3.49 3.69
N LEU A 40 4.07 -4.75 4.09
CA LEU A 40 4.70 -5.29 5.30
C LEU A 40 6.23 -5.36 5.15
N TYR A 41 6.73 -5.74 3.98
CA TYR A 41 8.16 -5.76 3.70
C TYR A 41 8.76 -4.35 3.79
N ASN A 42 8.08 -3.35 3.22
CA ASN A 42 8.48 -1.96 3.31
C ASN A 42 8.47 -1.48 4.77
N ARG A 43 7.44 -1.84 5.53
CA ARG A 43 7.38 -1.48 6.96
C ARG A 43 8.48 -2.15 7.77
N ALA A 44 8.77 -3.41 7.50
CA ALA A 44 9.87 -4.13 8.12
C ALA A 44 11.24 -3.54 7.75
N LYS A 45 11.39 -3.03 6.51
CA LYS A 45 12.58 -2.29 6.07
C LYS A 45 12.75 -0.98 6.84
N GLU A 46 11.68 -0.21 7.08
CA GLU A 46 11.74 1.02 7.88
C GLU A 46 12.12 0.77 9.34
N LEU A 47 11.75 -0.40 9.87
CA LEU A 47 12.07 -0.84 11.23
C LEU A 47 13.42 -1.58 11.32
N ASP A 48 14.19 -1.59 10.22
CA ASP A 48 15.48 -2.29 10.11
C ASP A 48 15.43 -3.77 10.55
N ILE A 49 14.33 -4.46 10.23
CA ILE A 49 14.17 -5.88 10.59
C ILE A 49 15.06 -6.72 9.66
N ASP A 50 16.01 -7.43 10.26
CA ASP A 50 16.85 -8.39 9.58
C ASP A 50 16.09 -9.62 9.08
N GLY A 51 16.55 -10.18 7.96
CA GLY A 51 15.93 -11.36 7.37
C GLY A 51 14.54 -11.14 6.76
N ARG A 52 13.99 -9.91 6.79
CA ARG A 52 12.71 -9.51 6.19
C ARG A 52 12.45 -10.02 4.77
N SER A 53 13.49 -10.14 3.94
CA SER A 53 13.38 -10.63 2.55
C SER A 53 13.07 -12.13 2.45
N LYS A 54 13.42 -12.89 3.49
CA LYS A 54 13.13 -14.33 3.60
C LYS A 54 11.80 -14.61 4.29
N MET A 55 11.22 -13.61 4.96
CA MET A 55 10.00 -13.77 5.72
C MET A 55 8.76 -13.86 4.81
N THR A 56 7.83 -14.72 5.24
CA THR A 56 6.45 -14.78 4.75
C THR A 56 5.63 -13.61 5.28
N LYS A 57 4.41 -13.44 4.76
CA LYS A 57 3.50 -12.38 5.21
C LYS A 57 3.28 -12.42 6.72
N ASP A 58 3.02 -13.61 7.27
CA ASP A 58 2.76 -13.80 8.70
C ASP A 58 4.00 -13.54 9.56
N GLU A 59 5.17 -13.94 9.08
CA GLU A 59 6.43 -13.66 9.76
C GLU A 59 6.74 -12.17 9.78
N LEU A 60 6.50 -11.45 8.68
CA LEU A 60 6.63 -9.99 8.64
C LEU A 60 5.68 -9.32 9.64
N ILE A 61 4.41 -9.76 9.72
CA ILE A 61 3.44 -9.24 10.70
C ILE A 61 3.97 -9.44 12.13
N ARG A 62 4.42 -10.67 12.45
CA ARG A 62 4.96 -10.99 13.79
C ARG A 62 6.21 -10.16 14.10
N ALA A 63 7.13 -10.03 13.16
CA ALA A 63 8.36 -9.28 13.35
C ALA A 63 8.07 -7.78 13.56
N ILE A 64 7.17 -7.19 12.76
CA ILE A 64 6.76 -5.79 12.89
C ILE A 64 6.09 -5.54 14.26
N ARG A 65 5.25 -6.47 14.72
CA ARG A 65 4.63 -6.39 16.07
C ARG A 65 5.61 -6.51 17.22
N LYS A 66 6.76 -7.16 17.01
CA LYS A 66 7.80 -7.29 18.02
C LYS A 66 8.72 -6.07 18.04
N ALA A 67 8.88 -5.39 16.92
CA ALA A 67 9.77 -4.25 16.75
C ALA A 67 9.14 -2.88 17.10
N GLY A 68 7.81 -2.77 17.05
CA GLY A 68 7.05 -1.59 17.51
C GLY A 68 6.40 -1.81 18.86
#